data_AF-A0A382LN93-F1
#
_entry.id   AF-A0A382LN93-F1
#
_cell.length_a   1.000
_cell.length_b   1.000
_cell.length_c   1.000
_cell.angle_alpha   90.00
_cell.angle_beta   90.00
_cell.angle_gamma   90.00
#
_symmetry.space_group_name_H-M   'P 1'
#
loop_
_entity.id
_entity.type
_entity.pdbx_description
1 polymer ?
#
loop_
_entity_poly.entity_id
_entity_poly.type
_entity_poly.pdbx_seq_one_letter_code
_entity_poly.pdbx_strand_id
1 'polypeptide(L)'
;MDYNQFLALLNPVAKWLHIIAGITWIGLLYFFNFINGHVAAKMDGDTKKQVFPELMPRTLFWFRWGAAWTWITGIVLLYVIFWAGSLSIGESVGNNMFDADTEVTMWAHIMLLVTFLAVFVYDFLYKSALAKNVRLVTIISLLLIFGVEYLMIHCGQFGYRAFNIHIGAMFGTMMAFNVWFRIWPAQQKIIAAIRDGEAPDGDLVALAGSRSKHNTYL
;
A
#
# COMPACT_ATOMS: atom_id res chain seq x y z
N MET A 1 -9.32 -3.03 32.89
CA MET A 1 -9.69 -3.55 31.56
C MET A 1 -8.70 -4.66 31.26
N ASP A 2 -9.17 -5.89 31.07
CA ASP A 2 -8.29 -6.98 30.68
C ASP A 2 -7.91 -6.89 29.19
N TYR A 3 -6.97 -7.74 28.76
CA TYR A 3 -6.47 -7.74 27.38
C TYR A 3 -7.57 -7.99 26.34
N ASN A 4 -8.49 -8.93 26.60
CA ASN A 4 -9.56 -9.27 25.67
C ASN A 4 -10.59 -8.14 25.56
N GLN A 5 -10.93 -7.50 26.68
CA GLN A 5 -11.78 -6.31 26.72
C GLN A 5 -11.14 -5.15 25.94
N PHE A 6 -9.83 -4.96 26.08
CA PHE A 6 -9.09 -3.94 25.33
C PHE A 6 -9.16 -4.19 23.82
N LEU A 7 -8.89 -5.40 23.36
CA LEU A 7 -8.98 -5.74 21.93
C LEU A 7 -10.40 -5.60 21.38
N ALA A 8 -11.42 -5.94 22.18
CA ALA A 8 -12.82 -5.80 21.79
C ALA A 8 -13.22 -4.33 21.56
N LEU A 9 -12.66 -3.39 22.33
CA LEU A 9 -12.86 -1.94 22.12
C LEU A 9 -11.99 -1.39 20.99
N LEU A 10 -10.77 -1.92 20.82
CA LEU A 10 -9.85 -1.47 19.79
C LEU A 10 -10.33 -1.82 18.37
N ASN A 11 -10.90 -3.01 18.17
CA ASN A 11 -11.34 -3.49 16.85
C ASN A 11 -12.30 -2.52 16.13
N PRO A 12 -13.47 -2.13 16.69
CA PRO A 12 -14.39 -1.24 16.01
C PRO A 12 -13.78 0.14 15.74
N VAL A 13 -12.98 0.67 16.67
CA VAL A 13 -12.32 1.98 16.51
C VAL A 13 -11.30 1.93 15.36
N ALA A 14 -10.39 0.96 15.38
CA ALA A 14 -9.40 0.77 14.32
C ALA A 14 -10.05 0.54 12.96
N LYS A 15 -11.17 -0.19 12.92
CA LYS A 15 -11.93 -0.47 11.69
C LYS A 15 -12.50 0.80 11.07
N TRP A 16 -13.17 1.64 11.86
CA TRP A 16 -13.73 2.89 11.35
C TRP A 16 -12.64 3.88 10.92
N LEU A 17 -11.55 3.98 11.68
CA LEU A 17 -10.40 4.79 11.28
C LEU A 17 -9.79 4.29 9.97
N HIS A 18 -9.64 2.97 9.79
CA HIS A 18 -9.14 2.37 8.57
C HIS A 18 -10.01 2.70 7.36
N ILE A 19 -11.33 2.57 7.51
CA ILE A 19 -12.29 2.86 6.44
C ILE A 19 -12.24 4.35 6.06
N ILE A 20 -12.27 5.26 7.04
CA ILE A 20 -12.26 6.71 6.77
C ILE A 20 -10.94 7.13 6.10
N ALA A 21 -9.81 6.63 6.61
CA ALA A 21 -8.50 6.89 6.03
C ALA A 21 -8.40 6.32 4.61
N GLY A 22 -8.92 5.11 4.39
CA GLY A 22 -8.94 4.44 3.09
C GLY A 22 -9.77 5.20 2.05
N ILE A 23 -10.97 5.65 2.43
CA ILE A 23 -11.82 6.50 1.56
C ILE A 23 -11.10 7.79 1.19
N THR A 24 -10.47 8.45 2.17
CA THR A 24 -9.70 9.68 1.93
C THR A 24 -8.54 9.42 0.97
N TRP A 25 -7.79 8.34 1.20
CA TRP A 25 -6.62 7.99 0.40
C TRP A 25 -6.99 7.63 -1.04
N ILE A 26 -7.88 6.66 -1.23
CA ILE A 26 -8.28 6.17 -2.55
C ILE A 26 -9.07 7.23 -3.31
N GLY A 27 -9.92 8.02 -2.63
CA GLY A 27 -10.62 9.14 -3.25
C GLY A 27 -9.66 10.17 -3.86
N LEU A 28 -8.60 10.54 -3.13
CA LEU A 28 -7.57 11.45 -3.64
C LEU A 28 -6.70 10.80 -4.73
N LEU A 29 -6.44 9.50 -4.63
CA LEU A 29 -5.73 8.75 -5.68
C LEU A 29 -6.48 8.81 -7.01
N TYR A 30 -7.79 8.57 -6.99
CA TYR A 30 -8.64 8.67 -8.17
C TYR A 30 -8.76 10.09 -8.68
N PHE A 31 -8.84 11.08 -7.80
CA PHE A 31 -8.74 12.48 -8.19
C PHE A 31 -7.43 12.73 -8.96
N PHE A 32 -6.27 12.29 -8.47
CA PHE A 32 -5.00 12.53 -9.15
C PHE A 32 -4.91 11.87 -10.52
N ASN A 33 -5.29 10.59 -10.62
CA ASN A 33 -5.06 9.78 -11.82
C ASN A 33 -6.16 9.95 -12.87
N PHE A 34 -7.41 10.17 -12.48
CA PHE A 34 -8.53 10.28 -13.41
C PHE A 34 -8.98 11.70 -13.68
N ILE A 35 -8.71 12.66 -12.78
CA ILE A 35 -9.21 14.03 -12.91
C ILE A 35 -8.06 15.02 -13.09
N ASN A 36 -7.21 15.18 -12.07
CA ASN A 36 -6.21 16.24 -11.99
C ASN A 36 -5.24 16.22 -13.17
N GLY A 37 -4.70 15.05 -13.53
CA GLY A 37 -3.77 14.94 -14.66
C GLY A 37 -4.37 15.40 -16.00
N HIS A 38 -5.65 15.09 -16.26
CA HIS A 38 -6.34 15.48 -17.48
C HIS A 38 -6.67 16.98 -17.52
N VAL A 39 -7.04 17.55 -16.37
CA VAL A 39 -7.29 19.00 -16.23
C VAL A 39 -5.98 19.77 -16.38
N ALA A 40 -4.92 19.33 -15.71
CA ALA A 40 -3.57 19.88 -15.79
C ALA A 40 -3.04 19.96 -17.23
N ALA A 41 -3.31 18.95 -18.06
CA ALA A 41 -2.89 18.93 -19.45
C ALA A 41 -3.51 20.03 -20.31
N LYS A 42 -4.68 20.56 -19.91
CA LYS A 42 -5.41 21.62 -20.63
C LYS A 42 -5.10 23.04 -20.13
N MET A 43 -4.43 23.17 -18.99
CA MET A 43 -4.07 24.48 -18.43
C MET A 43 -2.81 25.05 -19.08
N ASP A 44 -2.84 26.35 -19.39
CA ASP A 44 -1.66 27.11 -19.77
C ASP A 44 -0.71 27.30 -18.57
N GLY A 45 0.49 27.84 -18.84
CA GLY A 45 1.54 28.00 -17.84
C GLY A 45 1.17 28.93 -16.68
N ASP A 46 0.46 30.03 -16.96
CA ASP A 46 0.11 31.02 -15.94
C ASP A 46 -1.00 30.51 -15.03
N THR A 47 -2.00 29.82 -15.59
CA THR A 47 -3.01 29.12 -14.80
C THR A 47 -2.38 28.07 -13.87
N LYS A 48 -1.41 27.28 -14.35
CA LYS A 48 -0.71 26.28 -13.52
C LYS A 48 0.02 26.91 -12.34
N LYS A 49 0.70 28.05 -12.56
CA LYS A 49 1.41 28.79 -11.51
C LYS A 49 0.48 29.32 -10.43
N GLN A 50 -0.76 29.66 -10.78
CA GLN A 50 -1.76 30.13 -9.80
C GLN A 50 -2.44 28.98 -9.05
N VAL A 51 -2.74 27.86 -9.73
CA VAL A 51 -3.54 26.78 -9.16
C VAL A 51 -2.70 25.76 -8.39
N PHE A 52 -1.56 25.33 -8.93
CA PHE A 52 -0.84 24.16 -8.38
C PHE A 52 -0.18 24.40 -7.04
N PRO A 53 0.45 25.57 -6.77
CA PRO A 53 1.00 25.87 -5.45
C PRO A 53 -0.04 25.80 -4.33
N GLU A 54 -1.32 26.06 -4.65
CA GLU A 54 -2.41 25.97 -3.68
C GLU A 54 -3.03 24.55 -3.63
N LEU A 55 -3.29 23.94 -4.79
CA LEU A 55 -4.00 22.67 -4.87
C LEU A 55 -3.14 21.47 -4.44
N MET A 56 -1.90 21.40 -4.92
CA MET A 56 -1.07 20.19 -4.77
C MET A 56 -0.64 19.94 -3.33
N PRO A 57 -0.11 20.92 -2.55
CA PRO A 57 0.30 20.65 -1.17
C PRO A 57 -0.86 20.19 -0.27
N ARG A 58 -2.06 20.75 -0.47
CA ARG A 58 -3.26 20.41 0.31
C ARG A 58 -3.76 19.00 0.00
N THR A 59 -3.89 18.66 -1.28
CA THR A 59 -4.32 17.32 -1.70
C THR A 59 -3.29 16.27 -1.33
N LEU A 60 -1.99 16.54 -1.51
CA LEU A 60 -0.92 15.62 -1.14
C LEU A 60 -0.78 15.42 0.38
N PHE A 61 -1.09 16.43 1.19
CA PHE A 61 -1.14 16.27 2.65
C PHE A 61 -2.15 15.20 3.05
N TRP A 62 -3.39 15.32 2.59
CA TRP A 62 -4.43 14.35 2.92
C TRP A 62 -4.17 12.99 2.28
N PHE A 63 -3.60 12.96 1.08
CA PHE A 63 -3.24 11.72 0.39
C PHE A 63 -2.19 10.91 1.17
N ARG A 64 -1.08 11.55 1.60
CA ARG A 64 0.00 10.85 2.31
C ARG A 64 -0.40 10.40 3.71
N TRP A 65 -1.16 11.23 4.43
CA TRP A 65 -1.65 10.86 5.75
C TRP A 65 -2.81 9.87 5.69
N GLY A 66 -3.67 9.94 4.67
CA GLY A 66 -4.66 8.91 4.39
C GLY A 66 -3.98 7.55 4.15
N ALA A 67 -2.91 7.53 3.34
CA ALA A 67 -2.10 6.33 3.13
C ALA A 67 -1.48 5.80 4.43
N ALA A 68 -0.83 6.67 5.21
CA ALA A 68 -0.21 6.29 6.47
C ALA A 68 -1.22 5.72 7.46
N TRP A 69 -2.36 6.41 7.66
CA TRP A 69 -3.37 5.97 8.62
C TRP A 69 -4.07 4.70 8.19
N THR A 70 -4.34 4.52 6.89
CA THR A 70 -4.88 3.26 6.35
C THR A 70 -3.91 2.13 6.65
N TRP A 71 -2.61 2.31 6.39
CA TRP A 71 -1.61 1.27 6.64
C TRP A 71 -1.44 0.95 8.14
N ILE A 72 -1.30 1.97 9.00
CA ILE A 72 -1.15 1.80 10.45
C ILE A 72 -2.36 1.08 11.05
N THR A 73 -3.57 1.55 10.75
CA THR A 73 -4.80 0.92 11.25
C THR A 73 -5.01 -0.46 10.64
N GLY A 74 -4.56 -0.68 9.41
CA GLY A 74 -4.55 -1.99 8.76
C GLY A 74 -3.66 -3.00 9.50
N ILE A 75 -2.47 -2.59 9.94
CA ILE A 75 -1.59 -3.43 10.78
C ILE A 75 -2.26 -3.76 12.11
N VAL A 76 -2.89 -2.76 12.75
CA VAL A 76 -3.64 -2.99 13.99
C VAL A 76 -4.76 -4.01 13.77
N LEU A 77 -5.53 -3.88 12.69
CA LEU A 77 -6.59 -4.82 12.35
C LEU A 77 -6.05 -6.21 12.00
N LEU A 78 -4.94 -6.29 11.27
CA LEU A 78 -4.27 -7.56 10.97
C LEU A 78 -3.87 -8.26 12.27
N TYR A 79 -3.31 -7.51 13.23
CA TYR A 79 -3.01 -8.09 14.54
C TYR A 79 -4.28 -8.53 15.28
N VAL A 80 -5.22 -7.61 15.49
CA VAL A 80 -6.41 -7.84 16.34
C VAL A 80 -7.31 -8.96 15.81
N ILE A 81 -7.49 -9.06 14.49
CA ILE A 81 -8.44 -10.00 13.89
C ILE A 81 -7.79 -11.36 13.61
N PHE A 82 -6.51 -11.35 13.24
CA PHE A 82 -5.83 -12.54 12.72
C PHE A 82 -4.77 -13.07 13.69
N TRP A 83 -3.84 -12.24 14.15
CA TRP A 83 -2.68 -12.70 14.92
C TRP A 83 -2.86 -12.73 16.43
N ALA A 84 -3.85 -12.03 16.99
CA ALA A 84 -4.16 -12.06 18.41
C ALA A 84 -4.58 -13.48 18.82
N GLY A 85 -3.74 -14.15 19.62
CA GLY A 85 -3.94 -15.56 20.00
C GLY A 85 -3.40 -16.59 18.99
N SER A 86 -2.86 -16.16 17.86
CA SER A 86 -2.38 -17.05 16.77
C SER A 86 -0.86 -16.99 16.56
N LEU A 87 -0.12 -16.36 17.49
CA LEU A 87 1.34 -16.21 17.38
C LEU A 87 2.13 -17.42 17.86
N SER A 88 1.53 -18.32 18.65
CA SER A 88 2.19 -19.51 19.18
C SER A 88 2.43 -20.54 18.09
N ILE A 89 3.61 -21.16 18.13
CA ILE A 89 3.94 -22.35 17.33
C ILE A 89 3.28 -23.57 17.98
N GLY A 90 2.80 -24.49 17.17
CA GLY A 90 2.11 -25.71 17.59
C GLY A 90 0.76 -25.90 16.90
N GLU A 91 -0.03 -26.84 17.40
CA GLU A 91 -1.33 -27.15 16.83
C GLU A 91 -2.35 -26.02 17.08
N SER A 92 -2.99 -25.57 16.01
CA SER A 92 -4.04 -24.56 16.05
C SER A 92 -5.36 -25.17 16.51
N VAL A 93 -6.00 -24.54 17.50
CA VAL A 93 -7.39 -24.86 17.90
C VAL A 93 -8.45 -24.32 16.94
N GLY A 94 -8.03 -23.67 15.84
CA GLY A 94 -8.89 -22.99 14.86
C GLY A 94 -9.15 -21.53 15.21
N ASN A 95 -8.89 -20.63 14.25
CA ASN A 95 -9.12 -19.20 14.37
C ASN A 95 -9.19 -18.54 12.97
N ASN A 96 -9.09 -17.21 12.88
CA ASN A 96 -9.13 -16.52 11.59
C ASN A 96 -7.86 -16.70 10.75
N MET A 97 -6.73 -17.06 11.36
CA MET A 97 -5.45 -17.30 10.67
C MET A 97 -5.30 -18.72 10.16
N PHE A 98 -5.63 -19.69 11.01
CA PHE A 98 -5.36 -21.11 10.79
C PHE A 98 -6.61 -21.92 11.07
N ASP A 99 -6.88 -22.92 10.23
CA ASP A 99 -7.93 -23.91 10.49
C ASP A 99 -7.56 -24.75 11.74
N ALA A 100 -8.54 -25.45 12.31
CA ALA A 100 -8.28 -26.34 13.44
C ALA A 100 -7.35 -27.50 13.02
N ASP A 101 -6.56 -28.01 13.96
CA ASP A 101 -5.59 -29.10 13.78
C ASP A 101 -4.43 -28.77 12.81
N THR A 102 -4.31 -27.50 12.38
CA THR A 102 -3.20 -26.99 11.57
C THR A 102 -1.93 -26.86 12.41
N GLU A 103 -0.79 -27.37 11.93
CA GLU A 103 0.51 -27.22 12.61
C GLU A 103 1.15 -25.87 12.27
N VAL A 104 1.05 -24.90 13.18
CA VAL A 104 1.68 -23.58 13.02
C VAL A 104 3.18 -23.70 13.23
N THR A 105 3.94 -23.50 12.15
CA THR A 105 5.41 -23.52 12.18
C THR A 105 6.01 -22.13 11.98
N MET A 106 7.34 -22.01 12.10
CA MET A 106 8.08 -20.76 11.82
C MET A 106 7.79 -20.17 10.43
N TRP A 107 7.40 -21.00 9.46
CA TRP A 107 7.05 -20.55 8.12
C TRP A 107 5.88 -19.56 8.11
N ALA A 108 4.93 -19.69 9.04
CA ALA A 108 3.83 -18.73 9.18
C ALA A 108 4.35 -17.31 9.49
N HIS A 109 5.30 -17.20 10.41
CA HIS A 109 5.92 -15.92 10.79
C HIS A 109 6.85 -15.39 9.69
N ILE A 110 7.55 -16.26 8.97
CA ILE A 110 8.33 -15.86 7.78
C ILE A 110 7.39 -15.27 6.72
N MET A 111 6.24 -15.89 6.46
CA MET A 111 5.26 -15.36 5.51
C MET A 111 4.66 -14.02 5.96
N LEU A 112 4.45 -13.84 7.27
CA LEU A 112 4.09 -12.53 7.82
C LEU A 112 5.17 -11.47 7.53
N LEU A 113 6.46 -11.80 7.67
CA LEU A 113 7.54 -10.90 7.30
C LEU A 113 7.56 -10.62 5.79
N VAL A 114 7.35 -11.64 4.96
CA VAL A 114 7.28 -11.50 3.50
C VAL A 114 6.18 -10.51 3.09
N THR A 115 5.01 -10.55 3.73
CA THR A 115 3.92 -9.58 3.50
C THR A 115 4.40 -8.12 3.57
N PHE A 116 5.27 -7.80 4.53
CA PHE A 116 5.75 -6.42 4.70
C PHE A 116 7.05 -6.12 3.96
N LEU A 117 7.89 -7.13 3.69
CA LEU A 117 9.19 -6.95 3.03
C LEU A 117 9.14 -7.08 1.51
N ALA A 118 8.07 -7.67 0.94
CA ALA A 118 7.89 -7.81 -0.51
C ALA A 118 7.95 -6.48 -1.26
N VAL A 119 7.68 -5.37 -0.57
CA VAL A 119 7.81 -4.01 -1.11
C VAL A 119 9.21 -3.69 -1.65
N PHE A 120 10.27 -4.22 -1.05
CA PHE A 120 11.63 -3.98 -1.51
C PHE A 120 11.94 -4.72 -2.81
N VAL A 121 11.41 -5.95 -2.95
CA VAL A 121 11.50 -6.73 -4.19
C VAL A 121 10.72 -6.02 -5.30
N TYR A 122 9.50 -5.57 -5.00
CA TYR A 122 8.68 -4.77 -5.90
C TYR A 122 9.40 -3.49 -6.34
N ASP A 123 9.93 -2.71 -5.40
CA ASP A 123 10.59 -1.44 -5.72
C ASP A 123 11.85 -1.66 -6.56
N PHE A 124 12.65 -2.67 -6.22
CA PHE A 124 13.82 -3.10 -6.99
C PHE A 124 13.45 -3.49 -8.43
N LEU A 125 12.43 -4.35 -8.59
CA LEU A 125 11.96 -4.81 -9.89
C LEU A 125 11.57 -3.64 -10.80
N TYR A 126 10.76 -2.71 -10.29
CA TYR A 126 10.27 -1.56 -11.05
C TYR A 126 11.28 -0.41 -11.20
N LYS A 127 12.47 -0.52 -10.59
CA LYS A 127 13.62 0.35 -10.87
C LYS A 127 14.60 -0.26 -11.88
N SER A 128 14.50 -1.55 -12.13
CA SER A 128 15.40 -2.27 -13.03
C SER A 128 15.07 -2.01 -14.51
N ALA A 129 15.97 -2.42 -15.41
CA ALA A 129 15.75 -2.35 -16.85
C ALA A 129 14.54 -3.18 -17.33
N LEU A 130 14.10 -4.19 -16.55
CA LEU A 130 12.92 -5.00 -16.87
C LEU A 130 11.65 -4.14 -16.96
N ALA A 131 11.57 -3.07 -16.18
CA ALA A 131 10.41 -2.17 -16.16
C ALA A 131 10.16 -1.47 -17.52
N LYS A 132 11.17 -1.44 -18.42
CA LYS A 132 11.02 -0.93 -19.79
C LYS A 132 10.14 -1.85 -20.65
N ASN A 133 10.06 -3.14 -20.34
CA ASN A 133 9.17 -4.09 -21.00
C ASN A 133 7.96 -4.38 -20.08
N VAL A 134 6.90 -3.59 -20.25
CA VAL A 134 5.68 -3.64 -19.44
C VAL A 134 5.05 -5.04 -19.44
N ARG A 135 5.04 -5.75 -20.57
CA ARG A 135 4.45 -7.10 -20.63
C ARG A 135 5.25 -8.09 -19.78
N LEU A 136 6.57 -8.08 -19.93
CA LEU A 136 7.45 -8.99 -19.20
C LEU A 136 7.39 -8.74 -17.70
N VAL A 137 7.50 -7.48 -17.26
CA VAL A 137 7.47 -7.16 -15.83
C VAL A 137 6.12 -7.49 -15.21
N THR A 138 5.01 -7.31 -15.92
CA THR A 138 3.68 -7.72 -15.45
C THR A 138 3.55 -9.24 -15.29
N ILE A 139 4.03 -10.03 -16.26
CA ILE A 139 4.04 -11.50 -16.14
C ILE A 139 4.86 -11.93 -14.92
N ILE A 140 6.06 -11.36 -14.74
CA ILE A 140 6.91 -11.65 -13.58
C ILE A 140 6.20 -11.28 -12.29
N SER A 141 5.58 -10.09 -12.20
CA SER A 141 4.83 -9.66 -11.02
C SER A 141 3.68 -10.61 -10.69
N LEU A 142 2.91 -11.08 -11.68
CA LEU A 142 1.84 -12.06 -11.46
C LEU A 142 2.39 -13.39 -10.94
N LEU A 143 3.49 -13.89 -11.53
CA LEU A 143 4.14 -15.12 -11.05
C LEU A 143 4.67 -14.98 -9.63
N LEU A 144 5.22 -13.81 -9.26
CA LEU A 144 5.64 -13.53 -7.89
C LEU A 144 4.47 -13.52 -6.91
N ILE A 145 3.33 -12.92 -7.28
CA ILE A 145 2.11 -12.94 -6.45
C ILE A 145 1.63 -14.38 -6.25
N PHE A 146 1.51 -15.16 -7.33
CA PHE A 146 1.14 -16.58 -7.24
C PHE A 146 2.14 -17.39 -6.39
N GLY A 147 3.44 -17.10 -6.52
CA GLY A 147 4.47 -17.73 -5.70
C GLY A 147 4.31 -17.42 -4.22
N VAL A 148 4.06 -16.16 -3.85
CA VAL A 148 3.81 -15.77 -2.46
C VAL A 148 2.52 -16.41 -1.92
N GLU A 149 1.45 -16.41 -2.69
CA GLU A 149 0.18 -17.07 -2.33
C GLU A 149 0.39 -18.57 -2.10
N TYR A 150 1.08 -19.25 -3.03
CA TYR A 150 1.43 -20.66 -2.90
C TYR A 150 2.22 -20.94 -1.63
N LEU A 151 3.22 -20.11 -1.30
CA LEU A 151 4.01 -20.26 -0.08
C LEU A 151 3.18 -19.97 1.18
N MET A 152 2.26 -19.01 1.16
CA MET A 152 1.35 -18.75 2.28
C MET A 152 0.43 -19.96 2.55
N ILE A 153 -0.08 -20.60 1.50
CA ILE A 153 -0.98 -21.75 1.62
C ILE A 153 -0.21 -23.01 2.05
N HIS A 154 0.89 -23.33 1.37
CA HIS A 154 1.55 -24.63 1.54
C HIS A 154 2.69 -24.65 2.57
N CYS A 155 3.36 -23.52 2.79
CA CYS A 155 4.40 -23.42 3.82
C CYS A 155 3.89 -22.70 5.06
N GLY A 156 3.18 -21.59 4.89
CA GLY A 156 2.60 -20.81 5.99
C GLY A 156 1.35 -21.43 6.60
N GLN A 157 0.67 -22.34 5.89
CA GLN A 157 -0.59 -22.97 6.28
C GLN A 157 -1.72 -21.96 6.58
N PHE A 158 -1.71 -20.80 5.91
CA PHE A 158 -2.74 -19.78 6.09
C PHE A 158 -4.09 -20.29 5.58
N GLY A 159 -5.13 -20.16 6.40
CA GLY A 159 -6.50 -20.44 5.98
C GLY A 159 -6.95 -19.48 4.86
N TYR A 160 -8.06 -19.82 4.18
CA TYR A 160 -8.50 -19.09 2.99
C TYR A 160 -8.62 -17.57 3.19
N ARG A 161 -9.24 -17.16 4.30
CA ARG A 161 -9.40 -15.73 4.63
C ARG A 161 -8.07 -15.06 4.98
N ALA A 162 -7.16 -15.81 5.61
CA ALA A 162 -5.88 -15.31 6.06
C ALA A 162 -4.98 -14.94 4.89
N PHE A 163 -4.75 -15.85 3.93
CA PHE A 163 -3.86 -15.53 2.81
C PHE A 163 -4.41 -14.37 1.96
N ASN A 164 -5.73 -14.31 1.72
CA ASN A 164 -6.35 -13.20 0.99
C ASN A 164 -6.12 -11.85 1.67
N ILE A 165 -6.28 -11.77 2.99
CA ILE A 165 -6.02 -10.54 3.75
C ILE A 165 -4.52 -10.20 3.78
N HIS A 166 -3.63 -11.19 3.82
CA HIS A 166 -2.18 -10.95 3.77
C HIS A 166 -1.71 -10.48 2.40
N ILE A 167 -2.30 -10.97 1.31
CA ILE A 167 -2.07 -10.42 -0.04
C ILE A 167 -2.55 -8.97 -0.12
N GLY A 168 -3.75 -8.67 0.42
CA GLY A 168 -4.23 -7.29 0.52
C GLY A 168 -3.32 -6.38 1.35
N ALA A 169 -2.82 -6.86 2.50
CA ALA A 169 -1.87 -6.14 3.34
C ALA A 169 -0.51 -5.94 2.64
N MET A 170 -0.07 -6.90 1.83
CA MET A 170 1.14 -6.80 1.02
C MET A 170 1.00 -5.68 -0.02
N PHE A 171 -0.11 -5.65 -0.77
CA PHE A 171 -0.38 -4.56 -1.71
C PHE A 171 -0.54 -3.21 -1.01
N GLY A 172 -1.29 -3.15 0.09
CA GLY A 172 -1.41 -1.94 0.92
C GLY A 172 -0.05 -1.42 1.41
N THR A 173 0.88 -2.30 1.76
CA THR A 173 2.26 -1.95 2.14
C THR A 173 3.05 -1.39 0.96
N MET A 174 2.98 -2.04 -0.21
CA MET A 174 3.60 -1.52 -1.44
C MET A 174 3.06 -0.15 -1.81
N MET A 175 1.75 0.05 -1.68
CA MET A 175 1.08 1.30 -1.98
C MET A 175 1.46 2.41 -1.01
N ALA A 176 1.47 2.14 0.30
CA ALA A 176 1.88 3.11 1.31
C ALA A 176 3.36 3.51 1.12
N PHE A 177 4.22 2.54 0.79
CA PHE A 177 5.62 2.81 0.49
C PHE A 177 5.77 3.70 -0.75
N ASN A 178 5.03 3.43 -1.83
CA ASN A 178 5.04 4.28 -3.01
C ASN A 178 4.71 5.72 -2.66
N VAL A 179 3.71 5.95 -1.81
CA VAL A 179 3.32 7.30 -1.39
C VAL A 179 4.46 8.01 -0.67
N TRP A 180 5.03 7.39 0.35
CA TRP A 180 5.98 8.06 1.25
C TRP A 180 7.42 8.11 0.72
N PHE A 181 7.86 7.12 -0.05
CA PHE A 181 9.26 6.97 -0.46
C PHE A 181 9.51 7.25 -1.94
N ARG A 182 8.46 7.31 -2.78
CA ARG A 182 8.60 7.58 -4.21
C ARG A 182 7.83 8.82 -4.65
N ILE A 183 6.54 8.87 -4.38
CA ILE A 183 5.65 9.95 -4.84
C ILE A 183 5.94 11.24 -4.08
N TRP A 184 5.90 11.22 -2.74
CA TRP A 184 6.05 12.42 -1.94
C TRP A 184 7.40 13.14 -2.15
N PRO A 185 8.56 12.47 -2.10
CA PRO A 185 9.84 13.13 -2.36
C PRO A 185 9.96 13.73 -3.77
N ALA A 186 9.40 13.05 -4.78
CA ALA A 186 9.36 13.57 -6.15
C ALA A 186 8.45 14.81 -6.24
N GLN A 187 7.26 14.75 -5.63
CA GLN A 187 6.31 15.86 -5.63
C GLN A 187 6.85 17.11 -4.93
N GLN A 188 7.62 16.96 -3.84
CA GLN A 188 8.26 18.11 -3.19
C GLN A 188 9.15 18.90 -4.16
N LYS A 189 9.95 18.19 -4.97
CA LYS A 189 10.84 18.81 -5.98
C LYS A 189 10.06 19.40 -7.14
N ILE A 190 9.03 18.69 -7.63
CA ILE A 190 8.15 19.17 -8.70
C ILE A 190 7.44 20.46 -8.29
N ILE A 191 6.86 20.50 -7.09
CA ILE A 191 6.15 21.68 -6.57
C ILE A 191 7.12 22.87 -6.40
N ALA A 192 8.34 22.62 -5.90
CA ALA A 192 9.36 23.67 -5.78
C ALA A 192 9.69 24.28 -7.15
N ALA A 193 9.98 23.45 -8.16
CA ALA A 193 10.27 23.93 -9.52
C ALA A 193 9.11 24.77 -10.09
N ILE A 194 7.86 24.30 -9.97
CA ILE A 194 6.68 25.03 -10.48
C ILE A 194 6.51 26.38 -9.77
N ARG A 195 6.69 26.41 -8.44
CA ARG A 195 6.61 27.65 -7.65
C ARG A 195 7.66 28.65 -8.10
N ASP A 196 8.86 28.18 -8.39
CA ASP A 196 10.01 29.01 -8.77
C ASP A 196 9.97 29.38 -10.28
N GLY A 197 8.94 28.92 -11.01
CA GLY A 197 8.73 29.22 -12.43
C GLY A 197 9.56 28.37 -13.39
N GLU A 198 10.23 27.34 -12.89
CA GLU A 198 11.07 26.42 -13.64
C GLU A 198 10.27 25.24 -14.20
N ALA A 199 10.78 24.63 -15.27
CA ALA A 199 10.22 23.40 -15.80
C ALA A 199 10.56 22.23 -14.84
N PRO A 200 9.56 21.44 -14.39
CA PRO A 200 9.83 20.28 -13.55
C PRO A 200 10.66 19.21 -14.26
N ASP A 201 11.50 18.51 -13.50
CA ASP A 201 12.23 17.34 -13.98
C ASP A 201 11.26 16.25 -14.49
N GLY A 202 11.37 15.94 -15.79
CA GLY A 202 10.52 14.97 -16.46
C GLY A 202 10.63 13.55 -15.89
N ASP A 203 11.80 13.16 -15.39
CA ASP A 203 12.01 11.83 -14.82
C ASP A 203 11.28 11.71 -13.47
N LEU A 204 11.26 12.78 -12.67
CA LEU A 204 10.50 12.82 -11.42
C LEU A 204 8.99 12.79 -11.66
N VAL A 205 8.52 13.51 -12.69
CA VAL A 205 7.11 13.49 -13.08
C VAL A 205 6.71 12.09 -13.55
N ALA A 206 7.53 11.45 -14.38
CA ALA A 206 7.29 10.09 -14.86
C ALA A 206 7.29 9.06 -13.71
N LEU A 207 8.24 9.17 -12.77
CA LEU A 207 8.32 8.32 -11.58
C LEU A 207 7.07 8.46 -10.70
N ALA A 208 6.70 9.69 -10.32
CA ALA A 208 5.54 9.93 -9.46
C ALA A 208 4.25 9.45 -10.13
N GLY A 209 4.09 9.72 -11.44
CA GLY A 209 2.96 9.26 -12.22
C GLY A 209 2.88 7.73 -12.32
N SER A 210 3.99 7.04 -12.58
CA SER A 210 4.03 5.57 -12.64
C SER A 210 3.64 4.94 -11.31
N ARG A 211 4.21 5.41 -10.19
CA ARG A 211 3.87 4.87 -8.86
C ARG A 211 2.43 5.18 -8.43
N SER A 212 1.91 6.35 -8.82
CA SER A 212 0.50 6.68 -8.64
C SER A 212 -0.42 5.73 -9.42
N LYS A 213 -0.06 5.39 -10.67
CA LYS A 213 -0.79 4.39 -11.47
C LYS A 213 -0.73 3.00 -10.85
N HIS A 214 0.45 2.56 -10.38
CA HIS A 214 0.56 1.27 -9.68
C HIS A 214 -0.40 1.20 -8.49
N ASN A 215 -0.45 2.25 -7.64
CA ASN A 215 -1.40 2.29 -6.54
C ASN A 215 -2.88 2.24 -6.96
N THR A 216 -3.20 2.58 -8.21
CA THR A 216 -4.59 2.56 -8.70
C THR A 216 -5.05 1.17 -9.12
N TYR A 217 -4.11 0.31 -9.50
CA TYR A 217 -4.39 -1.00 -10.12
C TYR A 217 -3.88 -2.19 -9.30
N LEU A 218 -3.08 -1.95 -8.26
CA LEU A 218 -2.79 -2.91 -7.19
C LEU A 218 -3.99 -2.97 -6.24
#